data_AF-A0A535DF56-F1
#
_entry.id   AF-A0A535DF56-F1
#
_cell.length_a   1.000
_cell.length_b   1.000
_cell.length_c   1.000
_cell.angle_alpha   90.00
_cell.angle_beta   90.00
_cell.angle_gamma   90.00
#
_symmetry.space_group_name_H-M   'P 1'
#
loop_
_entity.id
_entity.type
_entity.pdbx_description
1 polymer ?
#
loop_
_entity_poly.entity_id
_entity_poly.type
_entity_poly.pdbx_seq_one_letter_code
_entity_poly.pdbx_strand_id
1 'polypeptide(L)'
;MYLLDMDVTVEPSNDGRTVTVTVLDNDADARGEKAPIQRALVRAVSHGGRVLAEAKTDAFGVAGLPLPVDVPPEDVVLSVQHESFNPRHLRLDGTNVVEDVRRVLFGGTGGEEGEEG
;
A
#
# COMPACT_ATOMS: atom_id res chain seq x y z
N MET A 1 -23.19 -5.94 -3.53
CA MET A 1 -22.54 -4.74 -3.00
C MET A 1 -21.16 -4.68 -3.64
N TYR A 2 -20.82 -3.59 -4.32
CA TYR A 2 -19.48 -3.36 -4.87
C TYR A 2 -18.75 -2.39 -3.93
N LEU A 3 -17.45 -2.60 -3.73
CA LEU A 3 -16.61 -1.66 -3.01
C LEU A 3 -16.14 -0.57 -3.98
N LEU A 4 -16.10 0.68 -3.49
CA LEU A 4 -15.55 1.82 -4.20
C LEU A 4 -14.03 1.69 -4.33
N ASP A 5 -13.39 2.54 -5.13
CA ASP A 5 -11.94 2.50 -5.31
C ASP A 5 -11.26 3.72 -4.70
N MET A 6 -10.06 3.53 -4.15
CA MET A 6 -9.27 4.61 -3.56
C MET A 6 -8.23 5.11 -4.54
N ASP A 7 -8.05 6.43 -4.57
CA ASP A 7 -6.84 7.07 -5.07
C ASP A 7 -5.90 7.33 -3.90
N VAL A 8 -4.69 6.79 -3.95
CA VAL A 8 -3.73 6.85 -2.84
C VAL A 8 -2.43 7.42 -3.34
N THR A 9 -2.02 8.53 -2.74
CA THR A 9 -0.71 9.15 -2.97
C THR A 9 0.19 8.91 -1.77
N VAL A 10 1.45 8.59 -2.04
CA VAL A 10 2.47 8.29 -1.02
C VAL A 10 3.63 9.25 -1.19
N GLU A 11 3.97 9.99 -0.14
CA GLU A 11 5.03 10.99 -0.13
C GLU A 11 5.97 10.75 1.06
N PRO A 12 7.07 10.02 0.87
CA PRO A 12 8.11 9.89 1.88
C PRO A 12 8.76 11.25 2.16
N SER A 13 9.02 11.55 3.43
CA SER A 13 9.79 12.75 3.79
C SER A 13 11.23 12.62 3.31
N ASN A 14 11.87 13.77 3.02
CA ASN A 14 13.26 13.82 2.56
C ASN A 14 14.26 13.19 3.55
N ASP A 15 13.93 13.12 4.84
CA ASP A 15 14.76 12.49 5.86
C ASP A 15 14.55 10.97 5.99
N GLY A 16 13.59 10.41 5.24
CA GLY A 16 13.25 8.99 5.23
C GLY A 16 12.60 8.48 6.52
N ARG A 17 12.25 9.36 7.45
CA ARG A 17 11.73 8.99 8.77
C ARG A 17 10.23 9.04 8.89
N THR A 18 9.55 9.65 7.92
CA THR A 18 8.11 9.72 7.88
C THR A 18 7.60 9.51 6.46
N VAL A 19 6.34 9.13 6.35
CA VAL A 19 5.63 9.11 5.09
C VAL A 19 4.26 9.75 5.30
N THR A 20 3.90 10.62 4.36
CA THR A 20 2.55 11.19 4.27
C THR A 20 1.77 10.36 3.25
N VAL A 21 0.60 9.90 3.65
CA VAL A 21 -0.33 9.15 2.80
C VAL A 21 -1.61 9.94 2.67
N THR A 22 -1.99 10.26 1.43
CA THR A 22 -3.25 10.93 1.10
C THR A 22 -4.17 9.93 0.44
N VAL A 23 -5.39 9.81 0.95
CA VAL A 23 -6.39 8.82 0.52
C VAL A 23 -7.66 9.54 0.13
N LEU A 24 -7.99 9.49 -1.17
CA LEU A 24 -9.17 10.10 -1.75
C LEU A 24 -10.06 9.03 -2.41
N ASP A 25 -11.33 9.36 -2.62
CA ASP A 25 -12.18 8.62 -3.52
C ASP A 25 -11.59 8.70 -4.93
N ASN A 26 -11.50 7.56 -5.62
CA ASN A 26 -11.00 7.55 -6.98
C ASN A 26 -11.99 8.16 -7.98
N ASP A 27 -13.28 8.18 -7.65
CA ASP A 27 -14.32 8.77 -8.48
C ASP A 27 -14.41 10.28 -8.21
N ALA A 28 -14.04 11.06 -9.22
CA ALA A 28 -14.16 12.50 -9.18
C ALA A 28 -15.62 12.96 -9.36
N ASP A 29 -15.98 14.07 -8.73
CA ASP A 29 -17.29 14.69 -8.88
C ASP A 29 -17.45 15.39 -10.25
N ALA A 30 -18.59 16.06 -10.46
CA ALA A 30 -18.88 16.78 -11.69
C ALA A 30 -17.91 17.95 -12.00
N ARG A 31 -17.09 18.37 -11.02
CA ARG A 31 -16.05 19.39 -11.14
C ARG A 31 -14.65 18.80 -11.31
N GLY A 32 -14.51 17.47 -11.23
CA GLY A 32 -13.23 16.78 -11.26
C GLY A 32 -12.54 16.69 -9.90
N GLU A 33 -13.24 17.01 -8.80
CA GLU A 33 -12.69 16.95 -7.45
C GLU A 33 -12.88 15.57 -6.84
N LYS A 34 -11.83 15.04 -6.17
CA LYS A 34 -11.85 13.77 -5.46
C LYS A 34 -12.07 14.01 -3.97
N ALA A 35 -13.07 13.34 -3.38
CA ALA A 35 -13.43 13.54 -1.99
C ALA A 35 -12.42 12.87 -1.03
N PRO A 36 -12.05 13.49 0.10
CA PRO A 36 -11.16 12.86 1.06
C PRO A 36 -11.82 11.69 1.80
N ILE A 37 -11.12 10.57 1.91
CA ILE A 37 -11.59 9.41 2.68
C ILE A 37 -11.06 9.53 4.11
N GLN A 38 -11.97 9.80 5.04
CA GLN A 38 -11.64 9.92 6.46
C GLN A 38 -11.58 8.55 7.14
N ARG A 39 -10.78 8.44 8.21
CA ARG A 39 -10.67 7.25 9.06
C ARG A 39 -10.24 5.97 8.33
N ALA A 40 -9.69 6.07 7.12
CA ALA A 40 -9.01 4.97 6.46
C ALA A 40 -7.80 4.55 7.30
N LEU A 41 -7.67 3.26 7.57
CA LEU A 41 -6.56 2.71 8.35
C LEU A 41 -5.37 2.53 7.42
N VAL A 42 -4.29 3.25 7.72
CA VAL A 42 -3.01 3.16 7.01
C VAL A 42 -2.02 2.45 7.91
N ARG A 43 -1.35 1.42 7.37
CA ARG A 43 -0.34 0.63 8.07
C ARG A 43 0.94 0.57 7.25
N ALA A 44 2.07 0.86 7.88
CA ALA A 44 3.38 0.46 7.39
C ALA A 44 3.67 -0.95 7.91
N VAL A 45 3.99 -1.88 7.00
CA VAL A 45 4.17 -3.30 7.28
C VAL A 45 5.52 -3.72 6.72
N SER A 46 6.29 -4.51 7.46
CA SER A 46 7.51 -5.12 6.92
C SER A 46 7.19 -6.25 5.94
N HIS A 47 8.17 -6.67 5.14
CA HIS A 47 8.07 -7.84 4.27
C HIS A 47 7.55 -9.12 4.98
N GLY A 48 7.84 -9.26 6.28
CA GLY A 48 7.35 -10.39 7.10
C GLY A 48 5.94 -10.23 7.69
N GLY A 49 5.19 -9.20 7.29
CA GLY A 49 3.82 -8.97 7.76
C GLY A 49 3.70 -8.30 9.13
N ARG A 50 4.82 -7.88 9.74
CA ARG A 50 4.82 -7.17 11.03
C ARG A 50 4.40 -5.71 10.81
N VAL A 51 3.43 -5.23 11.58
CA VAL A 51 3.06 -3.80 11.61
C VAL A 51 4.19 -3.01 12.27
N LEU A 52 4.72 -2.03 11.54
CA LEU A 52 5.80 -1.14 11.95
C LEU A 52 5.23 0.17 12.53
N ALA A 53 4.19 0.69 11.89
CA ALA A 53 3.44 1.86 12.32
C ALA A 53 2.01 1.80 11.78
N GLU A 54 1.08 2.48 12.44
CA GLU A 54 -0.29 2.65 11.94
C GLU A 54 -0.88 4.00 12.30
N ALA A 55 -1.75 4.51 11.43
CA ALA A 55 -2.47 5.76 11.61
C ALA A 55 -3.83 5.69 10.91
N LYS A 56 -4.72 6.63 11.22
CA LYS A 56 -5.97 6.83 10.48
C LYS A 56 -5.94 8.17 9.78
N THR A 57 -6.51 8.22 8.58
CA THR A 57 -6.66 9.49 7.86
C THR A 57 -7.57 10.45 8.61
N ASP A 58 -7.21 11.73 8.57
CA ASP A 58 -7.97 12.83 9.16
C ASP A 58 -9.12 13.31 8.24
N ALA A 59 -9.68 14.49 8.54
CA ALA A 59 -10.77 15.09 7.77
C ALA A 59 -10.40 15.43 6.31
N PHE A 60 -9.10 15.55 6.01
CA PHE A 60 -8.56 15.86 4.69
C PHE A 60 -8.06 14.60 3.96
N GLY A 61 -8.28 13.42 4.53
CA GLY A 61 -7.82 12.16 3.94
C GLY A 61 -6.32 11.93 4.13
N VAL A 62 -5.68 12.62 5.07
CA VAL A 62 -4.22 12.58 5.25
C VAL A 62 -3.84 11.79 6.50
N ALA A 63 -2.82 10.94 6.38
CA ALA A 63 -2.20 10.23 7.50
C ALA A 63 -0.66 10.34 7.41
N GLY A 64 -0.03 10.78 8.50
CA GLY A 64 1.43 10.73 8.66
C GLY A 64 1.83 9.51 9.48
N LEU A 65 2.82 8.74 8.99
CA LEU A 65 3.35 7.58 9.71
C LEU A 65 4.86 7.73 9.92
N PRO A 66 5.39 7.38 11.11
CA PRO A 66 6.83 7.22 11.28
C PRO A 66 7.30 5.95 10.56
N LEU A 67 8.45 6.05 9.89
CA LEU A 67 9.15 4.91 9.30
C LEU A 67 10.30 4.48 10.22
N PRO A 68 10.47 3.17 10.46
CA PRO A 68 11.61 2.66 11.21
C PRO A 68 12.93 2.92 10.48
N VAL A 69 13.97 3.28 11.23
CA VAL A 69 15.31 3.56 10.68
C VAL A 69 16.16 2.31 10.47
N ASP A 70 15.73 1.18 11.06
CA ASP A 70 16.41 -0.11 11.05
C ASP A 70 15.86 -1.07 9.97
N VAL A 71 14.84 -0.65 9.21
CA VAL A 71 14.25 -1.43 8.12
C VAL A 71 14.54 -0.73 6.79
N PRO A 72 15.05 -1.43 5.77
CA PRO A 72 15.23 -0.87 4.44
C PRO A 72 13.89 -0.38 3.87
N PRO A 73 13.81 0.82 3.26
CA PRO A 73 12.56 1.35 2.70
C PRO A 73 11.89 0.42 1.67
N GLU A 74 12.67 -0.34 0.91
CA GLU A 74 12.19 -1.32 -0.07
C GLU A 74 11.46 -2.53 0.55
N ASP A 75 11.69 -2.78 1.84
CA ASP A 75 11.06 -3.84 2.63
C ASP A 75 9.80 -3.36 3.37
N VAL A 76 9.43 -2.08 3.20
CA VAL A 76 8.23 -1.48 3.79
C VAL A 76 7.12 -1.41 2.75
N VAL A 77 5.97 -1.99 3.11
CA VAL A 77 4.73 -1.94 2.33
C VAL A 77 3.68 -1.16 3.11
N LEU A 78 2.98 -0.26 2.43
CA LEU A 78 1.81 0.42 2.94
C LEU A 78 0.55 -0.37 2.62
N SER A 79 -0.29 -0.61 3.63
CA SER A 79 -1.65 -1.14 3.48
C SER A 79 -2.65 -0.06 3.85
N VAL A 80 -3.61 0.22 2.96
CA VAL A 80 -4.71 1.17 3.20
C VAL A 80 -6.03 0.42 3.16
N GLN A 81 -6.82 0.56 4.22
CA GLN A 81 -8.08 -0.16 4.39
C GLN A 81 -9.21 0.77 4.83
N HIS A 82 -10.39 0.56 4.24
CA HIS A 82 -11.64 1.20 4.65
C HIS A 82 -12.80 0.24 4.38
N GLU A 83 -13.87 0.31 5.16
CA GLU A 83 -14.99 -0.65 5.06
C GLU A 83 -15.77 -0.56 3.74
N SER A 84 -15.77 0.62 3.11
CA SER A 84 -16.51 0.91 1.88
C SER A 84 -15.69 0.86 0.59
N PHE A 85 -14.37 0.69 0.69
CA PHE A 85 -13.45 0.80 -0.45
C PHE A 85 -12.53 -0.42 -0.57
N ASN A 86 -12.07 -0.70 -1.78
CA ASN A 86 -11.09 -1.74 -2.05
C ASN A 86 -9.77 -1.42 -1.34
N PRO A 87 -9.16 -2.39 -0.63
CA PRO A 87 -7.88 -2.16 0.02
C PRO A 87 -6.77 -1.93 -1.00
N ARG A 88 -5.78 -1.11 -0.63
CA ARG A 88 -4.59 -0.84 -1.44
C ARG A 88 -3.33 -1.31 -0.74
N HIS A 89 -2.40 -1.87 -1.50
CA HIS A 89 -1.07 -2.24 -1.04
C HIS A 89 -0.03 -1.59 -1.94
N LEU A 90 0.82 -0.75 -1.36
CA LEU A 90 1.70 0.15 -2.09
C LEU A 90 3.11 0.07 -1.50
N ARG A 91 4.14 0.20 -2.35
CA ARG A 91 5.50 0.50 -1.89
C ARG A 91 5.58 1.98 -1.48
N LEU A 92 6.66 2.36 -0.80
CA LEU A 92 6.89 3.76 -0.40
C LEU A 92 7.09 4.72 -1.59
N ASP A 93 7.40 4.20 -2.78
CA ASP A 93 7.45 4.99 -4.03
C ASP A 93 6.06 5.15 -4.70
N GLY A 94 5.00 4.66 -4.06
CA GLY A 94 3.63 4.71 -4.58
C GLY A 94 3.29 3.63 -5.61
N THR A 95 4.22 2.75 -5.98
CA THR A 95 3.91 1.64 -6.89
C THR A 95 3.06 0.58 -6.20
N ASN A 96 2.09 0.01 -6.92
CA ASN A 96 1.27 -1.08 -6.38
C ASN A 96 2.11 -2.33 -6.14
N VAL A 97 1.92 -2.94 -4.96
CA VAL A 97 2.37 -4.31 -4.71
C VAL A 97 1.37 -5.23 -5.39
N VAL A 98 1.64 -5.55 -6.65
CA VAL A 98 0.98 -6.67 -7.31
C VAL A 98 1.70 -7.91 -6.77
N GLU A 99 1.02 -8.72 -5.94
CA GLU A 99 1.46 -10.10 -5.75
C GLU A 99 1.72 -10.67 -7.14
N ASP A 100 2.80 -11.41 -7.35
CA ASP A 100 3.03 -12.07 -8.63
C ASP A 100 1.96 -13.15 -8.80
N VAL A 101 0.77 -12.72 -9.25
CA VAL A 101 -0.44 -13.53 -9.38
C VAL A 101 -0.14 -14.71 -10.30
N ARG A 102 0.79 -14.55 -11.26
CA ARG A 102 1.23 -15.66 -12.10
C ARG A 102 2.02 -16.70 -11.30
N ARG A 103 2.94 -16.29 -10.45
CA ARG A 103 3.69 -17.21 -9.58
C ARG A 103 2.77 -17.93 -8.58
N VAL A 104 1.74 -17.26 -8.07
CA VAL A 104 0.77 -17.83 -7.13
C VAL A 104 -0.24 -18.75 -7.82
N LEU A 105 -0.74 -18.39 -9.01
CA LEU A 105 -1.74 -19.18 -9.75
C LEU A 105 -1.14 -20.29 -10.62
N PHE A 106 0.07 -20.11 -11.14
CA PHE A 106 0.76 -21.05 -12.01
C PHE A 106 2.02 -21.62 -11.35
N GLY A 107 1.98 -21.80 -10.03
CA GLY A 107 3.05 -22.30 -9.16
C GLY A 107 4.18 -22.96 -9.94
N GLY A 108 5.35 -22.32 -9.96
CA GLY A 108 6.44 -22.61 -10.89
C GLY A 108 6.64 -24.10 -11.15
N THR A 109 6.16 -24.57 -12.29
CA THR A 109 6.41 -25.93 -12.77
C THR A 109 7.74 -25.96 -13.51
N GLY A 110 8.78 -26.39 -12.80
CA GLY A 110 9.56 -27.59 -13.16
C GLY A 110 10.48 -27.52 -14.37
N GLY A 111 11.77 -27.67 -14.08
CA GLY A 111 12.82 -28.04 -15.04
C GLY A 111 14.10 -28.44 -14.32
N GLU A 112 14.00 -29.34 -13.33
CA GLU A 112 15.13 -30.18 -12.94
C GLU A 112 15.29 -31.27 -14.01
N GLU A 113 16.36 -31.18 -14.79
CA GLU A 113 17.04 -32.30 -15.44
C GLU A 113 18.52 -32.06 -15.09
N GLY A 114 19.14 -32.80 -14.17
CA GLY A 114 19.42 -34.23 -14.31
C GLY A 114 20.92 -34.35 -14.57
N GLU A 115 21.72 -34.25 -13.51
CA GLU A 115 23.16 -34.55 -13.51
C GLU A 115 23.33 -36.06 -13.30
N GLU A 116 23.67 -36.79 -14.35
CA GLU A 116 24.27 -38.14 -14.24
C GLU A 116 25.38 -38.30 -15.29
N GLY A 117 26.59 -38.60 -14.80
CA GLY A 117 27.53 -39.59 -15.38
C GLY A 117 28.27 -39.25 -16.65
#